data_AF-A0A136KL04-F1
#
_entry.id   AF-A0A136KL04-F1
#
_cell.length_a   1.000
_cell.length_b   1.000
_cell.length_c   1.000
_cell.angle_alpha   90.00
_cell.angle_beta   90.00
_cell.angle_gamma   90.00
#
_symmetry.space_group_name_H-M   'P 1'
#
loop_
_entity.id
_entity.type
_entity.pdbx_description
1 polymer ?
#
loop_
_entity_poly.entity_id
_entity_poly.type
_entity_poly.pdbx_seq_one_letter_code
_entity_poly.pdbx_strand_id
1 'polypeptide(L)'
;MFTLPDLPYDYSALEPHIDADTMRIHHDKHHGAYVTNLNAALEGYDEFSSLTIEDLIMRIDSVPESIRTTVRNNGGGHYNHSLFWQLMSPQGGGEPNGMLLGALTSSFGSFQNFTEEFNKAGLARFGSGWVWLVPHNKGLKIVSTPNQDRAPHLFWAVTCGNMPTILNTRIEGRITLQPGGTLLTGISSRNGTSSHCHEEIFTSCTSYLLFIHCLYLW
;
A
#
# COMPACT_ATOMS: atom_id res chain seq x y z
N MET A 1 -12.07 10.49 14.55
CA MET A 1 -11.51 9.40 15.38
C MET A 1 -11.36 8.16 14.51
N PHE A 2 -10.26 7.43 14.68
CA PHE A 2 -9.92 6.25 13.89
C PHE A 2 -10.53 4.98 14.48
N THR A 3 -10.78 3.99 13.63
CA THR A 3 -11.34 2.69 14.01
C THR A 3 -10.44 1.57 13.49
N LEU A 4 -10.40 0.45 14.21
CA LEU A 4 -9.80 -0.78 13.71
C LEU A 4 -10.69 -1.29 12.55
N PRO A 5 -10.19 -1.36 11.30
CA PRO A 5 -10.97 -1.91 10.19
C PRO A 5 -11.26 -3.38 10.43
N ASP A 6 -12.40 -3.88 9.96
CA ASP A 6 -12.65 -5.32 9.94
C ASP A 6 -11.73 -6.02 8.94
N LEU A 7 -11.35 -7.27 9.24
CA LEU A 7 -10.63 -8.09 8.28
C LEU A 7 -11.53 -8.44 7.08
N PRO A 8 -11.00 -8.45 5.84
CA PRO A 8 -11.78 -8.82 4.66
C PRO A 8 -11.97 -10.34 4.51
N TYR A 9 -11.44 -11.14 5.44
CA TYR A 9 -11.51 -12.60 5.49
C TYR A 9 -11.38 -13.10 6.94
N ASP A 10 -11.78 -14.35 7.19
CA ASP A 10 -11.65 -15.00 8.50
C ASP A 10 -10.19 -15.12 8.94
N TYR A 11 -9.94 -15.15 10.25
CA TYR A 11 -8.57 -15.27 10.80
C TYR A 11 -7.79 -16.49 10.28
N SER A 12 -8.47 -17.61 10.00
CA SER A 12 -7.84 -18.83 9.47
C SER A 12 -7.74 -18.86 7.95
N ALA A 13 -8.21 -17.83 7.24
CA ALA A 13 -8.30 -17.86 5.78
C ALA A 13 -6.93 -17.91 5.08
N LEU A 14 -5.87 -17.46 5.76
CA LEU A 14 -4.51 -17.42 5.21
C LEU A 14 -3.67 -18.66 5.58
N GLU A 15 -4.24 -19.66 6.23
CA GLU A 15 -3.57 -20.94 6.45
C GLU A 15 -3.31 -21.66 5.12
N PRO A 16 -2.17 -22.37 4.98
CA PRO A 16 -1.15 -22.66 5.99
C PRO A 16 -0.01 -21.62 6.06
N HIS A 17 -0.17 -20.44 5.45
CA HIS A 17 0.90 -19.45 5.31
C HIS A 17 1.01 -18.51 6.51
N ILE A 18 -0.12 -18.14 7.11
CA ILE A 18 -0.20 -17.41 8.37
C ILE A 18 -1.26 -18.09 9.23
N ASP A 19 -0.91 -18.48 10.45
CA ASP A 19 -1.83 -19.18 11.35
C ASP A 19 -2.89 -18.24 11.95
N ALA A 20 -4.05 -18.82 12.29
CA ALA A 20 -5.19 -18.06 12.79
C ALA A 20 -4.92 -17.31 14.11
N ASP A 21 -4.06 -17.85 14.98
CA ASP A 21 -3.76 -17.21 16.27
C ASP A 21 -2.87 -15.98 16.07
N THR A 22 -1.87 -16.06 15.18
CA THR A 22 -1.10 -14.90 14.73
C THR A 22 -2.01 -13.85 14.12
N MET A 23 -2.91 -14.21 13.20
CA MET A 23 -3.86 -13.25 12.60
C MET A 23 -4.72 -12.55 13.66
N ARG A 24 -5.23 -13.29 14.65
CA ARG A 24 -6.05 -12.73 15.72
C ARG A 24 -5.28 -11.76 16.61
N ILE A 25 -4.07 -12.15 17.03
CA ILE A 25 -3.23 -11.31 17.89
C ILE A 25 -2.75 -10.08 17.12
N HIS A 26 -2.29 -10.25 15.87
CA HIS A 26 -1.76 -9.19 15.04
C HIS A 26 -2.83 -8.14 14.69
N HIS A 27 -4.05 -8.57 14.39
CA HIS A 27 -5.16 -7.67 14.13
C HIS A 27 -5.74 -7.07 15.43
N ASP A 28 -6.28 -7.90 16.32
CA ASP A 28 -7.10 -7.39 17.43
C ASP A 28 -6.27 -6.73 18.53
N LYS A 29 -5.01 -7.17 18.70
CA LYS A 29 -4.12 -6.63 19.74
C LYS A 29 -3.15 -5.60 19.16
N HIS A 30 -2.32 -5.97 18.20
CA HIS A 30 -1.28 -5.05 17.72
C HIS A 30 -1.87 -3.88 16.92
N HIS A 31 -2.70 -4.15 15.91
CA HIS A 31 -3.35 -3.07 15.17
C HIS A 31 -4.34 -2.30 16.06
N GLY A 32 -5.11 -2.99 16.89
CA GLY A 32 -6.00 -2.37 17.88
C GLY A 32 -5.30 -1.42 18.86
N ALA A 33 -4.09 -1.77 19.32
CA ALA A 33 -3.30 -0.91 20.20
C ALA A 33 -2.82 0.37 19.49
N TYR A 34 -2.40 0.28 18.21
CA TYR A 34 -2.05 1.47 17.43
C TYR A 34 -3.24 2.42 17.29
N VAL A 35 -4.44 1.91 16.97
CA VAL A 35 -5.65 2.73 16.87
C VAL A 35 -5.99 3.39 18.21
N THR A 36 -5.95 2.62 19.30
CA THR A 36 -6.26 3.12 20.65
C THR A 36 -5.31 4.25 21.06
N ASN A 37 -4.00 4.03 20.94
CA ASN A 37 -2.98 5.01 21.30
C ASN A 37 -2.99 6.23 20.39
N LEU A 38 -3.29 6.06 19.10
CA LEU A 38 -3.45 7.16 18.16
C LEU A 38 -4.60 8.07 18.57
N ASN A 39 -5.77 7.50 18.85
CA ASN A 39 -6.93 8.28 19.28
C ASN A 39 -6.66 9.04 20.59
N ALA A 40 -6.02 8.40 21.56
CA ALA A 40 -5.62 9.04 22.81
C ALA A 40 -4.65 10.22 22.58
N ALA A 41 -3.69 10.09 21.65
CA ALA A 41 -2.75 11.16 21.33
C ALA A 41 -3.40 12.35 20.61
N LEU A 42 -4.56 12.16 20.00
CA LEU A 42 -5.29 13.19 19.23
C LEU A 42 -6.45 13.82 20.02
N GLU A 43 -6.63 13.47 21.29
CA GLU A 43 -7.59 14.14 22.16
C GLU A 43 -7.29 15.65 22.25
N GLY A 44 -8.30 16.48 21.95
CA GLY A 44 -8.16 17.93 21.92
C GLY A 44 -7.53 18.49 20.64
N TYR A 45 -7.25 17.64 19.64
CA TYR A 45 -6.70 18.01 18.33
C TYR A 45 -7.65 17.59 17.19
N ASP A 46 -8.85 18.17 17.19
CA ASP A 46 -9.94 17.79 16.29
C ASP A 46 -9.58 17.95 14.81
N GLU A 47 -8.72 18.91 14.47
CA GLU A 47 -8.25 19.14 13.10
C GLU A 47 -7.45 17.96 12.52
N PHE A 48 -6.85 17.13 13.37
CA PHE A 48 -6.11 15.93 12.97
C PHE A 48 -6.96 14.66 13.13
N SER A 49 -7.83 14.62 14.14
CA SER A 49 -8.70 13.45 14.38
C SER A 49 -9.82 13.29 13.34
N SER A 50 -10.13 14.35 12.58
CA SER A 50 -11.09 14.34 11.47
C SER A 50 -10.47 13.92 10.12
N LEU A 51 -9.14 13.79 10.03
CA LEU A 51 -8.46 13.40 8.79
C LEU A 51 -8.62 11.90 8.54
N THR A 52 -8.41 11.48 7.28
CA THR A 52 -8.11 10.08 7.01
C THR A 52 -6.72 9.74 7.55
N ILE A 53 -6.44 8.44 7.74
CA ILE A 53 -5.15 8.03 8.30
C ILE A 53 -4.00 8.42 7.36
N GLU A 54 -4.24 8.37 6.06
CA GLU A 54 -3.28 8.77 5.03
C GLU A 54 -2.99 10.26 5.07
N ASP A 55 -4.03 11.09 5.18
CA ASP A 55 -3.87 12.53 5.28
C ASP A 55 -3.10 12.92 6.54
N LEU A 56 -3.37 12.25 7.66
CA LEU A 56 -2.66 12.49 8.92
C LEU A 56 -1.17 12.18 8.81
N ILE A 57 -0.81 10.98 8.33
CA ILE A 57 0.62 10.60 8.22
C ILE A 57 1.35 11.37 7.13
N MET A 58 0.65 11.89 6.11
CA MET A 58 1.24 12.77 5.11
C MET A 58 1.56 14.15 5.66
N ARG A 59 0.75 14.64 6.60
CA ARG A 59 0.90 15.96 7.25
C ARG A 59 1.57 15.85 8.61
N ILE A 60 2.38 14.81 8.83
CA ILE A 60 3.00 14.56 10.15
C ILE A 60 3.84 15.73 10.66
N ASP A 61 4.44 16.52 9.76
CA ASP A 61 5.22 17.71 10.15
C ASP A 61 4.34 18.87 10.65
N SER A 62 3.05 18.89 10.29
CA SER A 62 2.05 19.83 10.79
C SER A 62 1.50 19.45 12.16
N VAL A 63 1.66 18.18 12.58
CA VAL A 63 1.26 17.71 13.90
C VAL A 63 2.14 18.38 14.97
N PRO A 64 1.57 18.89 16.09
CA PRO A 64 2.31 19.52 17.16
C PRO A 64 3.46 18.65 17.68
N GLU A 65 4.61 19.27 17.88
CA GLU A 65 5.85 18.56 18.24
C GLU A 65 5.69 17.67 19.49
N SER A 66 4.91 18.11 20.47
CA SER A 66 4.62 17.38 21.72
C SER A 66 3.98 16.01 21.51
N ILE A 67 3.20 15.81 20.44
CA ILE A 67 2.52 14.55 20.13
C ILE A 67 3.01 13.88 18.84
N ARG A 68 3.83 14.59 18.04
CA ARG A 68 4.23 14.16 16.69
C ARG A 68 4.85 12.77 16.65
N THR A 69 5.72 12.43 17.59
CA THR A 69 6.34 11.10 17.65
C THR A 69 5.31 10.01 17.93
N THR A 70 4.39 10.24 18.86
CA THR A 70 3.31 9.30 19.19
C THR A 70 2.37 9.11 18.00
N VAL A 71 1.99 10.20 17.32
CA VAL A 71 1.16 10.16 16.12
C VAL A 71 1.90 9.49 14.96
N ARG A 72 3.19 9.72 14.77
CA ARG A 72 4.01 9.04 13.74
C ARG A 72 4.00 7.53 13.96
N ASN A 73 4.27 7.09 15.19
CA ASN A 73 4.41 5.67 15.50
C ASN A 73 3.07 4.94 15.43
N ASN A 74 2.03 5.49 16.06
CA ASN A 74 0.71 4.83 16.11
C ASN A 74 -0.10 5.06 14.83
N GLY A 75 0.00 6.25 14.23
CA GLY A 75 -0.61 6.54 12.93
C GLY A 75 0.03 5.75 11.79
N GLY A 76 1.37 5.65 11.79
CA GLY A 76 2.08 4.76 10.89
C GLY A 76 1.69 3.30 11.10
N GLY A 77 1.56 2.86 12.36
CA GLY A 77 1.09 1.52 12.70
C GLY A 77 -0.31 1.23 12.16
N HIS A 78 -1.26 2.14 12.37
CA HIS A 78 -2.62 2.01 11.85
C HIS A 78 -2.65 1.97 10.32
N TYR A 79 -1.92 2.87 9.64
CA TYR A 79 -1.84 2.89 8.18
C TYR A 79 -1.23 1.60 7.61
N ASN A 80 -0.06 1.20 8.11
CA ASN A 80 0.68 0.05 7.57
C ASN A 80 -0.14 -1.24 7.71
N HIS A 81 -0.81 -1.45 8.84
CA HIS A 81 -1.64 -2.65 9.05
C HIS A 81 -2.94 -2.59 8.24
N SER A 82 -3.61 -1.44 8.18
CA SER A 82 -4.82 -1.29 7.35
C SER A 82 -4.55 -1.61 5.87
N LEU A 83 -3.36 -1.27 5.39
CA LEU A 83 -2.86 -1.64 4.07
C LEU A 83 -2.54 -3.14 3.99
N PHE A 84 -1.82 -3.68 4.98
CA PHE A 84 -1.41 -5.09 5.04
C PHE A 84 -2.57 -6.07 4.85
N TRP A 85 -3.69 -5.85 5.56
CA TRP A 85 -4.85 -6.75 5.49
C TRP A 85 -5.49 -6.80 4.11
N GLN A 86 -5.52 -5.66 3.41
CA GLN A 86 -6.11 -5.53 2.07
C GLN A 86 -5.23 -6.12 0.97
N LEU A 87 -3.93 -6.27 1.21
CA LEU A 87 -2.97 -6.78 0.23
C LEU A 87 -2.84 -8.31 0.23
N MET A 88 -3.45 -8.98 1.20
CA MET A 88 -3.47 -10.44 1.30
C MET A 88 -4.84 -10.99 0.92
N SER A 89 -4.88 -12.26 0.50
CA SER A 89 -6.12 -12.93 0.13
C SER A 89 -5.99 -14.44 0.25
N PRO A 90 -7.03 -15.16 0.71
CA PRO A 90 -7.09 -16.61 0.69
C PRO A 90 -7.03 -17.21 -0.73
N GLN A 91 -7.39 -16.44 -1.76
CA GLN A 91 -7.26 -16.83 -3.18
C GLN A 91 -6.10 -16.10 -3.86
N GLY A 92 -5.20 -15.50 -3.09
CA GLY A 92 -3.99 -14.86 -3.61
C GLY A 92 -2.91 -15.86 -4.01
N GLY A 93 -1.78 -15.32 -4.48
CA GLY A 93 -0.64 -16.11 -4.93
C GLY A 93 -0.48 -16.12 -6.46
N GLY A 94 0.23 -17.13 -6.99
CA GLY A 94 0.61 -17.27 -8.41
C GLY A 94 1.84 -16.46 -8.89
N GLU A 95 1.86 -16.05 -10.14
CA GLU A 95 2.70 -14.94 -10.59
C GLU A 95 1.72 -13.80 -10.87
N PRO A 96 2.04 -12.52 -10.57
CA PRO A 96 1.18 -11.43 -10.98
C PRO A 96 1.03 -11.45 -12.51
N ASN A 97 -0.04 -10.84 -13.02
CA ASN A 97 -0.27 -10.77 -14.46
C ASN A 97 -0.40 -9.31 -14.92
N GLY A 98 -0.56 -9.13 -16.23
CA GLY A 98 -0.82 -7.82 -16.83
C GLY A 98 0.28 -6.81 -16.57
N MET A 99 -0.13 -5.57 -16.26
CA MET A 99 0.80 -4.43 -16.15
C MET A 99 1.77 -4.55 -14.97
N LEU A 100 1.36 -5.21 -13.87
CA LEU A 100 2.24 -5.39 -12.72
C LEU A 100 3.41 -6.31 -13.06
N LEU A 101 3.16 -7.45 -13.73
CA LEU A 101 4.23 -8.33 -14.18
C LEU A 101 5.17 -7.65 -15.16
N GLY A 102 4.63 -6.85 -16.08
CA GLY A 102 5.43 -6.04 -17.00
C GLY A 102 6.34 -5.05 -16.25
N ALA A 103 5.81 -4.35 -15.25
CA ALA A 103 6.58 -3.40 -14.44
C ALA A 103 7.65 -4.08 -13.59
N LEU A 104 7.35 -5.24 -13.01
CA LEU A 104 8.29 -6.07 -12.26
C LEU A 104 9.42 -6.58 -13.15
N THR A 105 9.08 -7.20 -14.28
CA THR A 105 10.05 -7.68 -15.28
C THR A 105 10.92 -6.54 -15.80
N SER A 106 10.34 -5.36 -16.07
CA SER A 106 11.11 -4.20 -16.52
C SER A 106 12.07 -3.63 -15.46
N SER A 107 11.77 -3.80 -14.17
CA SER A 107 12.55 -3.21 -13.07
C SER A 107 13.57 -4.17 -12.47
N PHE A 108 13.24 -5.47 -12.43
CA PHE A 108 14.01 -6.51 -11.75
C PHE A 108 14.48 -7.64 -12.70
N GLY A 109 14.11 -7.57 -13.98
CA GLY A 109 14.44 -8.56 -15.00
C GLY A 109 13.51 -9.77 -15.04
N SER A 110 12.97 -10.21 -13.89
CA SER A 110 11.96 -11.27 -13.79
C SER A 110 11.18 -11.18 -12.48
N PHE A 111 10.02 -11.86 -12.39
CA PHE A 111 9.30 -12.00 -11.12
C PHE A 111 10.10 -12.77 -10.06
N GLN A 112 10.89 -13.75 -10.48
CA GLN A 112 11.78 -14.50 -9.58
C GLN A 112 12.83 -13.58 -8.96
N ASN A 113 13.52 -12.77 -9.77
CA ASN A 113 14.52 -11.83 -9.28
C ASN A 113 13.90 -10.81 -8.31
N PHE A 114 12.71 -10.30 -8.63
CA PHE A 114 11.95 -9.45 -7.70
C PHE A 114 11.73 -10.16 -6.35
N THR A 115 11.26 -11.41 -6.38
CA THR A 115 10.98 -12.18 -5.16
C THR A 115 12.25 -12.39 -4.32
N GLU A 116 13.37 -12.74 -4.98
CA GLU A 116 14.67 -12.91 -4.34
C GLU A 116 15.17 -11.60 -3.70
N GLU A 117 15.09 -10.48 -4.43
CA GLU A 117 15.48 -9.16 -3.91
C GLU A 117 14.56 -8.68 -2.78
N PHE A 118 13.26 -8.91 -2.89
CA PHE A 118 12.27 -8.52 -1.89
C PHE A 118 12.48 -9.29 -0.58
N ASN A 119 12.68 -10.60 -0.67
CA ASN A 119 13.00 -11.46 0.47
C ASN A 119 14.34 -11.06 1.10
N LYS A 120 15.36 -10.78 0.29
CA LYS A 120 16.66 -10.29 0.77
C LYS A 120 16.53 -8.97 1.54
N ALA A 121 15.71 -8.03 1.05
CA ALA A 121 15.46 -6.77 1.74
C ALA A 121 14.75 -6.95 3.09
N GLY A 122 13.84 -7.93 3.18
CA GLY A 122 13.19 -8.32 4.43
C GLY A 122 14.15 -8.93 5.44
N LEU A 123 14.96 -9.89 5.02
CA LEU A 123 15.99 -10.51 5.87
C LEU A 123 17.05 -9.49 6.34
N ALA A 124 17.36 -8.49 5.52
CA ALA A 124 18.34 -7.46 5.84
C ALA A 124 17.79 -6.36 6.77
N ARG A 125 16.46 -6.29 7.01
CA ARG A 125 15.88 -5.34 7.95
C ARG A 125 16.16 -5.79 9.38
N PHE A 126 17.23 -5.24 9.96
CA PHE A 126 17.54 -5.44 11.37
C PHE A 126 16.53 -4.72 12.27
N GLY A 127 16.01 -5.44 13.27
CA GLY A 127 14.94 -4.97 14.16
C GLY A 127 13.56 -4.96 13.49
N SER A 128 12.60 -4.27 14.11
CA SER A 128 11.25 -4.12 13.56
C SER A 128 11.24 -3.24 12.31
N GLY A 129 10.40 -3.57 11.34
CA GLY A 129 10.23 -2.76 10.14
C GLY A 129 9.32 -3.39 9.10
N TRP A 130 9.36 -2.79 7.92
CA TRP A 130 8.57 -3.16 6.75
C TRP A 130 9.43 -3.17 5.48
N VAL A 131 9.01 -3.97 4.49
CA VAL A 131 9.55 -3.95 3.13
C VAL A 131 8.43 -3.56 2.19
N TRP A 132 8.76 -2.71 1.22
CA TRP A 132 7.79 -2.12 0.32
C TRP A 132 8.27 -2.24 -1.12
N LEU A 133 7.33 -2.54 -2.01
CA LEU A 133 7.47 -2.31 -3.44
C LEU A 133 6.84 -0.95 -3.75
N VAL A 134 7.64 0.00 -4.26
CA VAL A 134 7.22 1.38 -4.49
C VAL A 134 7.52 1.81 -5.93
N PRO A 135 6.70 2.68 -6.53
CA PRO A 135 7.06 3.33 -7.78
C PRO A 135 8.31 4.20 -7.62
N HIS A 136 9.22 4.13 -8.58
CA HIS A 136 10.46 4.89 -8.61
C HIS A 136 10.85 5.25 -10.05
N ASN A 137 10.84 6.54 -10.37
CA ASN A 137 11.07 7.05 -11.73
C ASN A 137 10.09 6.40 -12.74
N LYS A 138 10.61 5.67 -13.72
CA LYS A 138 9.83 4.95 -14.75
C LYS A 138 9.60 3.46 -14.40
N GLY A 139 9.94 3.02 -13.19
CA GLY A 139 9.85 1.62 -12.79
C GLY A 139 9.47 1.45 -11.32
N LEU A 140 9.89 0.34 -10.75
CA LEU A 140 9.64 -0.06 -9.37
C LEU A 140 10.95 -0.16 -8.58
N LYS A 141 10.85 -0.01 -7.27
CA LYS A 141 11.97 -0.13 -6.34
C LYS A 141 11.53 -0.85 -5.08
N ILE A 142 12.45 -1.63 -4.51
CA ILE A 142 12.29 -2.22 -3.18
C ILE A 142 12.94 -1.28 -2.16
N VAL A 143 12.19 -0.93 -1.11
CA VAL A 143 12.67 -0.13 0.01
C VAL A 143 12.25 -0.75 1.32
N SER A 144 12.96 -0.47 2.41
CA SER A 144 12.55 -0.89 3.75
C SER A 144 12.51 0.28 4.72
N THR A 145 11.58 0.25 5.66
CA THR A 145 11.43 1.27 6.70
C THR A 145 11.57 0.65 8.09
N PRO A 146 12.18 1.35 9.05
CA PRO A 146 12.24 0.87 10.43
C PRO A 146 10.91 1.10 11.16
N ASN A 147 10.63 0.26 12.15
CA ASN A 147 9.47 0.39 13.05
C ASN A 147 8.15 0.53 12.29
N GLN A 148 7.39 1.60 12.55
CA GLN A 148 6.14 1.93 11.88
C GLN A 148 6.26 3.15 10.96
N ASP A 149 7.48 3.44 10.51
CA ASP A 149 7.67 4.50 9.53
C ASP A 149 6.91 4.18 8.25
N ARG A 150 6.10 5.15 7.82
CA ARG A 150 5.29 5.06 6.60
C ARG A 150 6.16 4.84 5.37
N ALA A 151 5.58 4.22 4.34
CA ALA A 151 6.25 4.06 3.05
C ALA A 151 6.69 5.44 2.49
N PRO A 152 7.96 5.61 2.08
CA PRO A 152 8.56 6.90 1.74
C PRO A 152 7.97 7.60 0.51
N HIS A 153 7.08 6.95 -0.25
CA HIS A 153 6.53 7.45 -1.51
C HIS A 153 5.00 7.65 -1.52
N LEU A 154 4.36 7.73 -0.35
CA LEU A 154 2.97 8.21 -0.22
C LEU A 154 2.68 9.52 -0.98
N PHE A 155 3.71 10.34 -1.20
CA PHE A 155 3.62 11.63 -1.89
C PHE A 155 3.13 11.54 -3.36
N TRP A 156 3.42 10.45 -4.07
CA TRP A 156 3.01 10.32 -5.48
C TRP A 156 1.57 9.78 -5.62
N ALA A 157 1.12 8.95 -4.67
CA ALA A 157 -0.19 8.31 -4.73
C ALA A 157 -1.36 9.29 -4.51
N VAL A 158 -1.11 10.46 -3.93
CA VAL A 158 -2.15 11.45 -3.54
C VAL A 158 -2.19 12.67 -4.47
N THR A 159 -1.14 12.94 -5.24
CA THR A 159 -1.10 14.09 -6.14
C THR A 159 -1.88 13.90 -7.45
N CYS A 160 -2.41 12.70 -7.68
CA CYS A 160 -3.44 12.42 -8.68
C CYS A 160 -4.81 12.24 -7.99
N GLY A 161 -5.34 13.31 -7.38
CA GLY A 161 -6.76 13.52 -7.08
C GLY A 161 -7.56 12.37 -6.44
N ASN A 162 -7.73 12.44 -5.12
CA ASN A 162 -8.67 11.69 -4.27
C ASN A 162 -8.48 10.15 -4.18
N MET A 163 -8.15 9.72 -2.97
CA MET A 163 -7.85 8.36 -2.46
C MET A 163 -6.43 7.84 -2.73
N PRO A 164 -5.81 7.14 -1.75
CA PRO A 164 -4.51 6.50 -1.92
C PRO A 164 -4.70 5.32 -2.86
N THR A 165 -4.36 5.54 -4.13
CA THR A 165 -4.38 4.46 -5.11
C THR A 165 -3.12 3.63 -4.90
N ILE A 166 -3.23 2.50 -4.19
CA ILE A 166 -2.36 1.34 -4.41
C ILE A 166 -2.64 0.93 -5.86
N LEU A 167 -1.69 1.14 -6.79
CA LEU A 167 -1.71 0.75 -8.21
C LEU A 167 -3.04 0.13 -8.69
N ASN A 168 -4.05 0.98 -8.89
CA ASN A 168 -5.23 0.68 -9.66
C ASN A 168 -5.26 1.66 -10.82
N THR A 169 -4.59 1.28 -11.89
CA THR A 169 -4.89 1.78 -13.22
C THR A 169 -5.03 0.57 -14.12
N ARG A 170 -6.16 0.45 -14.83
CA ARG A 170 -6.22 -0.24 -16.12
C ARG A 170 -6.14 0.84 -17.19
N ILE A 171 -5.10 0.74 -18.01
CA ILE A 171 -5.03 1.41 -19.31
C ILE A 171 -5.95 0.62 -20.24
N GLU A 172 -6.93 1.27 -20.87
CA GLU A 172 -7.51 0.75 -22.11
C GLU A 172 -6.98 1.55 -23.29
N GLY A 173 -6.45 0.82 -24.27
CA GLY A 173 -5.80 1.37 -25.44
C GLY A 173 -6.67 1.36 -26.68
N ARG A 174 -6.09 1.88 -27.78
CA ARG A 174 -6.24 1.34 -29.14
C ARG A 174 -5.15 1.96 -30.02
N ILE A 175 -4.23 1.14 -30.50
CA ILE A 175 -3.63 1.37 -31.82
C ILE A 175 -4.08 0.19 -32.68
N THR A 176 -5.12 0.43 -33.47
CA THR A 176 -5.36 -0.32 -34.71
C THR A 176 -4.16 -0.09 -35.62
N LEU A 177 -3.50 -1.17 -36.02
CA LEU A 177 -2.47 -1.14 -37.05
C LEU A 177 -3.10 -0.67 -38.36
N GLN A 178 -2.67 0.48 -38.87
CA GLN A 178 -2.73 0.75 -40.30
C GLN A 178 -1.35 0.48 -40.93
N PRO A 179 -1.27 -0.11 -42.13
CA PRO A 179 -0.01 -0.38 -42.79
C PRO A 179 0.56 0.92 -43.38
N GLY A 180 1.71 1.37 -42.87
CA GLY A 180 2.58 2.38 -43.47
C GLY A 180 2.25 3.83 -43.12
N GLY A 181 3.21 4.56 -42.52
CA GLY A 181 3.16 6.02 -42.44
C GLY A 181 3.93 6.63 -41.26
N THR A 182 4.75 7.64 -41.58
CA THR A 182 5.81 8.29 -40.79
C THR A 182 5.35 9.07 -39.54
N LEU A 183 6.28 9.16 -38.57
CA LEU A 183 6.27 9.96 -37.33
C LEU A 183 6.02 11.47 -37.59
N LEU A 184 5.10 12.11 -36.86
CA LEU A 184 5.13 13.56 -36.60
C LEU A 184 4.55 13.91 -35.21
N THR A 185 5.19 14.91 -34.60
CA THR A 185 4.95 15.49 -33.26
C THR A 185 3.74 16.42 -33.23
N GLY A 186 3.11 16.60 -32.05
CA GLY A 186 2.18 17.71 -31.80
C GLY A 186 1.31 17.55 -30.56
N ILE A 187 1.53 18.41 -29.56
CA ILE A 187 0.65 18.60 -28.39
C ILE A 187 -0.35 19.71 -28.72
N SER A 188 -1.64 19.55 -28.37
CA SER A 188 -2.54 20.66 -28.07
C SER A 188 -3.77 20.21 -27.25
N SER A 189 -4.16 21.08 -26.32
CA SER A 189 -5.15 20.96 -25.23
C SER A 189 -6.63 21.14 -25.64
N ARG A 190 -7.59 20.57 -24.90
CA ARG A 190 -8.61 21.28 -24.05
C ARG A 190 -9.77 20.38 -23.56
N ASN A 191 -10.12 20.62 -22.29
CA ASN A 191 -11.32 20.39 -21.46
C ASN A 191 -12.63 19.82 -22.04
N GLY A 192 -13.30 18.96 -21.26
CA GLY A 192 -14.75 18.71 -21.33
C GLY A 192 -15.19 17.44 -20.59
N THR A 193 -16.27 17.52 -19.82
CA THR A 193 -16.71 16.62 -18.74
C THR A 193 -17.67 15.47 -19.13
N SER A 194 -17.68 14.45 -18.26
CA SER A 194 -18.77 13.51 -17.87
C SER A 194 -19.13 12.28 -18.74
N SER A 195 -19.21 11.11 -18.09
CA SER A 195 -20.21 10.02 -18.27
C SER A 195 -19.83 8.82 -17.38
N HIS A 196 -20.61 8.52 -16.32
CA HIS A 196 -21.40 7.28 -16.18
C HIS A 196 -21.03 6.14 -17.16
N CYS A 197 -20.53 4.99 -16.64
CA CYS A 197 -21.19 3.68 -16.75
C CYS A 197 -20.33 2.46 -16.35
N HIS A 198 -21.02 1.54 -15.67
CA HIS A 198 -20.91 0.07 -15.62
C HIS A 198 -19.93 -0.66 -14.67
N GLU A 199 -20.57 -1.26 -13.67
CA GLU A 199 -20.20 -2.36 -12.78
C GLU A 199 -19.72 -3.60 -13.56
N GLU A 200 -18.41 -3.88 -13.57
CA GLU A 200 -17.88 -5.24 -13.82
C GLU A 200 -16.44 -5.43 -13.29
N ILE A 201 -15.99 -4.56 -12.36
CA ILE A 201 -14.62 -4.52 -11.82
C ILE A 201 -14.58 -5.19 -10.44
N PHE A 202 -14.86 -6.48 -10.36
CA PHE A 202 -14.69 -7.24 -9.11
C PHE A 202 -14.33 -8.69 -9.41
N THR A 203 -13.10 -9.01 -9.87
CA THR A 203 -12.60 -10.41 -9.77
C THR A 203 -11.13 -10.72 -10.07
N SER A 204 -10.17 -9.81 -10.22
CA SER A 204 -8.76 -10.25 -10.26
C SER A 204 -7.75 -9.17 -9.92
N CYS A 205 -7.09 -9.31 -8.76
CA CYS A 205 -5.68 -8.96 -8.48
C CYS A 205 -5.47 -8.86 -6.95
N THR A 206 -5.20 -9.99 -6.30
CA THR A 206 -4.61 -10.04 -4.96
C THR A 206 -3.35 -10.89 -5.04
N SER A 207 -2.23 -10.26 -5.38
CA SER A 207 -0.96 -10.95 -5.62
C SER A 207 0.19 -10.18 -4.95
N TYR A 208 0.76 -10.81 -3.92
CA TYR A 208 2.11 -10.65 -3.38
C TYR A 208 2.52 -9.36 -2.69
N LEU A 209 2.47 -9.40 -1.35
CA LEU A 209 3.57 -8.91 -0.52
C LEU A 209 3.79 -9.87 0.66
N LEU A 210 4.98 -10.48 0.73
CA LEU A 210 5.47 -11.16 1.93
C LEU A 210 6.00 -10.08 2.89
N PHE A 211 5.12 -9.46 3.66
CA PHE A 211 5.59 -8.55 4.70
C PHE A 211 6.22 -9.36 5.84
N ILE A 212 7.54 -9.28 5.97
CA ILE A 212 8.21 -9.70 7.22
C ILE A 212 7.93 -8.60 8.25
N HIS A 213 6.76 -8.66 8.89
CA HIS A 213 6.61 -8.03 10.18
C HIS A 213 7.33 -8.94 11.18
N CYS A 214 8.58 -8.59 11.53
CA CYS A 214 9.28 -9.22 12.65
C CYS A 214 8.58 -8.77 13.94
N LEU A 215 7.45 -9.41 14.26
CA LEU A 215 6.98 -9.54 15.62
C LEU A 215 8.05 -10.36 16.34
N TYR A 216 8.96 -9.67 17.02
CA TYR A 216 9.47 -10.23 18.26
C TYR A 216 8.24 -10.32 19.18
N LEU A 217 7.58 -11.48 19.11
CA LEU A 217 6.66 -11.93 20.12
C LEU A 217 7.42 -11.84 21.44
N TRP A 218 6.89 -11.04 22.37
CA TRP A 218 7.32 -11.06 23.77
C TRP A 218 7.00 -12.42 24.39
#